data_AF-A0A3Q7EFE0-F1
#
_entry.id   AF-A0A3Q7EFE0-F1
#
_cell.length_a   1.000
_cell.length_b   1.000
_cell.length_c   1.000
_cell.angle_alpha   90.00
_cell.angle_beta   90.00
_cell.angle_gamma   90.00
#
_symmetry.space_group_name_H-M   'P 1'
#
loop_
_entity.id
_entity.type
_entity.pdbx_description
1 polymer ?
#
loop_
_entity_poly.entity_id
_entity_poly.type
_entity_poly.pdbx_seq_one_letter_code
_entity_poly.pdbx_strand_id
1 'polypeptide(L)'
;MWHSEKKIPEYLSHVFHEFDNFKNDFSKCLHFTTTPEEFETSWINIMKMYSLEEHSWLHRRYTTREKWISAYVRTTFCVGMSTAQRSESMNKYFKDYLNSSTPMSVVSNMIKLLTLGMTK
;
A
#
# COMPACT_ATOMS: atom_id res chain seq x y z
N MET A 1 -13.72 0.89 3.30
CA MET A 1 -12.51 0.84 2.44
C MET A 1 -12.46 -0.41 1.54
N TRP A 2 -12.77 -1.62 2.06
CA TRP A 2 -12.70 -2.92 1.38
C TRP A 2 -13.55 -3.13 0.11
N HIS A 3 -14.68 -2.43 -0.03
CA HIS A 3 -15.59 -2.63 -1.16
C HIS A 3 -15.01 -2.18 -2.51
N SER A 4 -14.03 -1.27 -2.50
CA SER A 4 -13.40 -0.76 -3.72
C SER A 4 -12.34 -1.71 -4.30
N GLU A 5 -11.75 -2.57 -3.46
CA GLU A 5 -10.73 -3.54 -3.87
C GLU A 5 -11.33 -4.78 -4.52
N LYS A 6 -12.60 -5.10 -4.23
CA LYS A 6 -13.31 -6.24 -4.83
C LYS A 6 -13.41 -6.17 -6.35
N LYS A 7 -13.32 -4.98 -6.95
CA LYS A 7 -13.36 -4.79 -8.40
C LYS A 7 -11.99 -4.87 -9.08
N ILE A 8 -10.89 -4.86 -8.32
CA ILE A 8 -9.52 -4.98 -8.88
C ILE A 8 -9.36 -6.26 -9.71
N PRO A 9 -9.79 -7.45 -9.23
CA PRO A 9 -9.68 -8.69 -10.01
C PRO A 9 -10.53 -8.65 -11.28
N GLU A 10 -11.67 -7.96 -11.26
CA GLU A 10 -12.57 -7.86 -12.43
C GLU A 10 -11.95 -7.01 -13.55
N TYR A 11 -11.37 -5.85 -13.20
CA TYR A 11 -10.79 -4.95 -14.21
C TYR A 11 -9.40 -5.36 -14.66
N LEU A 12 -8.63 -6.05 -13.81
CA LEU A 12 -7.23 -6.42 -14.09
C LEU A 12 -7.06 -7.92 -14.30
N SER A 13 -8.14 -8.69 -14.46
CA SER A 13 -8.10 -10.15 -14.67
C SER A 13 -7.11 -10.54 -15.77
N HIS A 14 -7.14 -9.83 -16.91
CA HIS A 14 -6.23 -10.07 -18.02
C HIS A 14 -4.75 -9.95 -17.60
N VAL A 15 -4.40 -8.92 -16.83
CA VAL A 15 -3.04 -8.70 -16.30
C VAL A 15 -2.64 -9.78 -15.29
N PHE A 16 -3.59 -10.19 -14.43
CA PHE A 16 -3.36 -11.27 -13.46
C PHE A 16 -3.06 -12.62 -14.12
N HIS A 17 -3.61 -12.85 -15.32
CA HIS A 17 -3.36 -14.07 -16.09
C HIS A 17 -2.10 -13.98 -16.95
N GLU A 18 -1.71 -12.77 -17.38
CA GLU A 18 -0.54 -12.54 -18.21
C GLU A 18 0.76 -12.49 -17.40
N PHE A 19 0.70 -12.00 -16.15
CA PHE A 19 1.88 -11.77 -15.33
C PHE A 19 1.74 -12.35 -13.92
N ASP A 20 2.44 -13.46 -13.66
CA ASP A 20 2.42 -14.15 -12.36
C ASP A 20 2.82 -13.24 -11.18
N ASN A 21 3.75 -12.32 -11.40
CA ASN A 21 4.25 -11.41 -10.37
C ASN A 21 3.33 -10.21 -10.10
N PHE A 22 2.42 -9.87 -11.02
CA PHE A 22 1.62 -8.65 -10.96
C PHE A 22 0.85 -8.54 -9.65
N LYS A 23 0.24 -9.63 -9.20
CA LYS A 23 -0.54 -9.65 -7.95
C LYS A 23 0.27 -9.24 -6.74
N ASN A 24 1.48 -9.76 -6.65
CA ASN A 24 2.37 -9.49 -5.53
C ASN A 24 2.90 -8.06 -5.58
N ASP A 25 3.35 -7.62 -6.75
CA ASP A 25 3.93 -6.29 -6.94
C ASP A 25 2.88 -5.20 -6.76
N PHE A 26 1.67 -5.41 -7.31
CA PHE A 26 0.54 -4.50 -7.11
C PHE A 26 0.13 -4.42 -5.64
N SER A 27 0.02 -5.56 -4.95
CA SER A 27 -0.27 -5.59 -3.50
C SER A 27 0.77 -4.84 -2.68
N LYS A 28 2.07 -5.05 -3.00
CA LYS A 28 3.19 -4.31 -2.37
C LYS A 28 3.06 -2.81 -2.56
N CYS A 29 2.81 -2.36 -3.79
CA CYS A 29 2.60 -0.95 -4.10
C CYS A 29 1.45 -0.34 -3.31
N LEU A 30 0.30 -1.01 -3.25
CA LEU A 30 -0.89 -0.46 -2.59
C LEU A 30 -0.79 -0.42 -1.06
N HIS A 31 -0.23 -1.47 -0.47
CA HIS A 31 -0.35 -1.72 0.98
C HIS A 31 0.95 -1.55 1.76
N PHE A 32 2.11 -1.76 1.13
CA PHE A 32 3.40 -1.92 1.82
C PHE A 32 4.36 -0.74 1.61
N THR A 33 4.03 0.22 0.75
CA THR A 33 4.74 1.50 0.68
C THR A 33 4.49 2.33 1.93
N THR A 34 5.53 2.94 2.49
CA THR A 34 5.46 3.62 3.79
C THR A 34 5.21 5.11 3.63
N THR A 35 5.80 5.72 2.61
CA THR A 35 5.66 7.16 2.33
C THR A 35 4.91 7.39 1.01
N PRO A 36 4.23 8.55 0.86
CA PRO A 36 3.63 8.93 -0.41
C PRO A 36 4.62 8.89 -1.58
N GLU A 37 5.87 9.29 -1.36
CA GLU A 37 6.92 9.31 -2.38
C GLU A 37 7.33 7.90 -2.84
N GLU A 38 7.45 6.95 -1.91
CA GLU A 38 7.66 5.53 -2.22
C GLU A 38 6.49 4.95 -3.02
N PHE A 39 5.26 5.34 -2.65
CA PHE A 39 4.07 4.96 -3.41
C PHE A 39 4.10 5.49 -4.84
N GLU A 40 4.32 6.79 -5.03
CA GLU A 40 4.31 7.41 -6.36
C GLU A 40 5.36 6.76 -7.28
N THR A 41 6.56 6.52 -6.75
CA THR A 41 7.63 5.82 -7.47
C THR A 41 7.22 4.39 -7.84
N SER A 42 6.70 3.64 -6.87
CA SER A 42 6.26 2.25 -7.09
C SER A 42 5.09 2.16 -8.08
N TRP A 43 4.15 3.09 -7.99
CA TRP A 43 2.97 3.17 -8.87
C TRP A 43 3.39 3.41 -10.31
N ILE A 44 4.22 4.41 -10.58
CA ILE A 44 4.76 4.69 -11.93
C ILE A 44 5.49 3.47 -12.49
N ASN A 45 6.29 2.80 -11.66
CA ASN A 45 7.02 1.62 -12.10
C ASN A 45 6.08 0.47 -12.51
N ILE A 46 5.03 0.20 -11.73
CA ILE A 46 4.04 -0.82 -12.07
C ILE A 46 3.25 -0.45 -13.32
N MET A 47 2.82 0.81 -13.45
CA MET A 47 2.08 1.24 -14.65
C MET A 47 2.90 0.99 -15.92
N LYS A 48 4.21 1.27 -15.89
CA LYS A 48 5.12 1.00 -17.01
C LYS A 48 5.38 -0.48 -17.22
N MET A 49 5.75 -1.19 -16.16
CA MET A 49 6.17 -2.60 -16.23
C MET A 49 5.09 -3.52 -16.80
N TYR A 50 3.81 -3.18 -16.57
CA TYR A 50 2.66 -3.96 -17.03
C TYR A 50 1.85 -3.26 -18.12
N SER A 51 2.37 -2.17 -18.72
CA SER A 51 1.71 -1.41 -19.79
C SER A 51 0.29 -0.93 -19.45
N LEU A 52 0.10 -0.44 -18.22
CA LEU A 52 -1.18 0.01 -17.66
C LEU A 52 -1.34 1.54 -17.64
N GLU A 53 -0.41 2.28 -18.24
CA GLU A 53 -0.39 3.75 -18.22
C GLU A 53 -1.72 4.36 -18.73
N GLU A 54 -2.30 3.78 -19.78
CA GLU A 54 -3.57 4.24 -20.39
C GLU A 54 -4.83 3.60 -19.77
N HIS A 55 -4.68 2.82 -18.70
CA HIS A 55 -5.80 2.08 -18.12
C HIS A 55 -6.74 3.01 -17.32
N SER A 56 -7.83 3.45 -17.96
CA SER A 56 -8.79 4.45 -17.46
C SER A 56 -9.29 4.20 -16.03
N TRP A 57 -9.55 2.94 -15.66
CA TRP A 57 -9.98 2.60 -14.31
C TRP A 57 -8.89 2.84 -13.26
N LEU A 58 -7.63 2.54 -13.59
CA LEU A 58 -6.49 2.75 -12.69
C LEU A 58 -6.21 4.25 -12.53
N HIS A 59 -6.33 5.01 -13.61
CA HIS A 59 -6.30 6.47 -13.58
C HIS A 59 -7.36 7.06 -12.63
N ARG A 60 -8.62 6.64 -12.78
CA ARG A 60 -9.69 7.07 -11.88
C ARG A 60 -9.40 6.66 -10.43
N ARG A 61 -8.88 5.46 -10.22
CA ARG A 61 -8.57 4.96 -8.88
C ARG A 61 -7.46 5.77 -8.22
N TYR A 62 -6.43 6.12 -8.98
CA TYR A 62 -5.32 6.97 -8.55
C TYR A 62 -5.77 8.37 -8.09
N THR A 63 -6.78 8.98 -8.72
CA THR A 63 -7.32 10.28 -8.26
C THR A 63 -7.84 10.27 -6.82
N THR A 64 -8.22 9.09 -6.31
CA THR A 64 -8.73 8.92 -4.95
C THR A 64 -7.69 8.35 -3.98
N ARG A 65 -6.42 8.22 -4.39
CA ARG A 65 -5.35 7.50 -3.66
C ARG A 65 -5.21 7.88 -2.20
N GLU A 66 -5.37 9.15 -1.87
CA GLU A 66 -5.27 9.65 -0.49
C GLU A 66 -6.23 8.96 0.49
N LYS A 67 -7.37 8.46 -0.03
CA LYS A 67 -8.42 7.83 0.77
C LYS A 67 -8.21 6.35 1.03
N TRP A 68 -7.28 5.67 0.35
CA TRP A 68 -7.20 4.20 0.44
C TRP A 68 -5.78 3.62 0.30
N ILE A 69 -4.81 4.39 -0.17
CA ILE A 69 -3.42 3.97 -0.16
C ILE A 69 -2.86 4.09 1.24
N SER A 70 -2.27 3.00 1.74
CA SER A 70 -1.71 2.91 3.09
C SER A 70 -0.79 4.08 3.42
N ALA A 71 0.10 4.45 2.50
CA ALA A 71 1.07 5.53 2.70
C ALA A 71 0.39 6.89 2.98
N TYR A 72 -0.64 7.26 2.20
CA TYR A 72 -1.34 8.53 2.38
C TYR A 72 -2.24 8.54 3.62
N VAL A 73 -2.93 7.43 3.87
CA VAL A 73 -3.81 7.30 5.04
C VAL A 73 -2.99 7.42 6.33
N ARG A 74 -1.78 6.81 6.37
CA ARG A 74 -0.83 6.97 7.48
C ARG A 74 -0.41 8.41 7.68
N THR A 75 0.05 9.07 6.62
CA THR A 75 0.52 10.45 6.72
C THR A 75 -0.58 11.36 7.24
N THR A 76 -1.81 11.20 6.74
CA THR A 76 -2.98 11.99 7.15
C THR A 76 -3.38 11.72 8.61
N PHE A 77 -3.38 10.47 9.06
CA PHE A 77 -3.71 10.12 10.44
C PHE A 77 -2.65 10.59 11.44
N CYS A 78 -1.40 10.72 11.01
CA CYS A 78 -0.25 11.04 11.87
C CYS A 78 0.19 12.50 11.77
N VAL A 79 -0.61 13.38 11.16
CA VAL A 79 -0.40 14.84 11.15
C VAL A 79 -0.50 15.34 12.59
N GLY A 80 0.49 16.14 13.03
CA GLY A 80 0.53 16.71 14.37
C GLY A 80 1.00 15.76 15.49
N MET A 81 1.25 14.48 15.19
CA MET A 81 1.82 13.53 16.17
C MET A 81 3.35 13.62 16.20
N SER A 82 3.94 13.45 17.38
CA SER A 82 5.38 13.20 17.52
C SER A 82 5.78 11.85 16.89
N THR A 83 7.06 11.65 16.62
CA THR A 83 7.59 10.40 16.04
C THR A 83 7.28 9.17 16.90
N ALA A 84 7.33 9.30 18.23
CA ALA A 84 6.98 8.23 19.17
C ALA A 84 5.48 7.88 19.15
N GLN A 85 4.61 8.89 19.16
CA GLN A 85 3.15 8.67 19.08
C GLN A 85 2.72 8.12 17.72
N ARG A 86 3.43 8.52 16.67
CA ARG A 86 3.25 8.02 15.30
C ARG A 86 3.57 6.53 15.22
N SER A 87 4.66 6.07 15.83
CA SER A 87 5.03 4.64 15.80
C SER A 87 4.06 3.77 16.61
N GLU A 88 3.62 4.23 17.79
CA GLU A 88 2.62 3.53 18.61
C GLU A 88 1.24 3.46 17.93
N SER A 89 0.77 4.57 17.35
CA SER A 89 -0.50 4.63 16.64
C SER A 89 -0.50 3.76 15.38
N MET A 90 0.62 3.75 14.64
CA MET A 90 0.79 2.84 13.51
C MET A 90 0.84 1.38 13.94
N ASN A 91 1.52 1.07 15.05
CA ASN A 91 1.58 -0.30 15.57
C ASN A 91 0.19 -0.81 15.97
N LYS A 92 -0.66 0.06 16.56
CA LYS A 92 -2.05 -0.28 16.89
C LYS A 92 -2.91 -0.47 15.62
N TYR A 93 -2.87 0.48 14.68
CA TYR A 93 -3.60 0.37 13.41
C TYR A 93 -3.20 -0.89 12.62
N PHE A 94 -1.91 -1.22 12.61
CA PHE A 94 -1.43 -2.43 11.97
C PHE A 94 -1.83 -3.70 12.71
N LYS A 95 -1.86 -3.73 14.03
CA LYS A 95 -2.40 -4.88 14.78
C LYS A 95 -3.87 -5.15 14.44
N ASP A 96 -4.66 -4.10 14.23
CA ASP A 96 -6.05 -4.24 13.80
C ASP A 96 -6.18 -4.71 12.34
N TYR A 97 -5.23 -4.32 11.47
CA TYR A 97 -5.15 -4.79 10.07
C TYR A 97 -4.60 -6.22 9.95
N LEU A 98 -3.64 -6.57 10.80
CA LEU A 98 -2.97 -7.87 10.89
C LEU A 98 -3.78 -8.80 11.80
N ASN A 99 -4.97 -9.19 11.37
CA ASN A 99 -5.69 -10.28 12.04
C ASN A 99 -4.90 -11.60 11.92
N SER A 100 -5.24 -12.62 12.73
CA SER A 100 -4.53 -13.90 12.95
C SER A 100 -4.22 -14.75 11.71
N SER A 101 -4.61 -14.31 10.52
CA SER A 101 -4.31 -14.93 9.23
C SER A 101 -3.09 -14.33 8.53
N THR A 102 -2.43 -13.32 9.11
CA THR A 102 -1.26 -12.68 8.47
C THR A 102 0.05 -13.35 8.90
N PRO A 103 0.92 -13.80 7.97
CA PRO A 103 2.16 -14.47 8.32
C PRO A 103 3.08 -13.58 9.18
N MET A 104 3.66 -14.15 10.25
CA MET A 104 4.57 -13.44 11.17
C MET A 104 5.78 -12.79 10.49
N SER A 105 6.19 -13.28 9.32
CA SER A 105 7.26 -12.68 8.50
C SER A 105 6.90 -11.27 8.02
N VAL A 106 5.62 -11.02 7.74
CA VAL A 106 5.11 -9.70 7.33
C VAL A 106 5.12 -8.75 8.53
N VAL A 107 4.69 -9.23 9.69
CA VAL A 107 4.70 -8.48 10.95
C VAL A 107 6.12 -8.07 11.34
N SER A 108 7.08 -9.01 11.24
CA SER A 108 8.49 -8.78 11.54
C SER A 108 9.11 -7.72 10.62
N ASN A 109 8.79 -7.76 9.31
CA ASN A 109 9.29 -6.77 8.36
C ASN A 109 8.68 -5.38 8.58
N MET A 110 7.40 -5.28 8.96
CA MET A 110 6.79 -3.99 9.27
C MET A 110 7.31 -3.39 10.58
N ILE A 111 7.61 -4.21 11.60
CA ILE A 111 8.30 -3.73 12.81
C ILE A 111 9.69 -3.20 12.46
N LYS A 112 10.45 -3.88 11.58
CA LYS A 112 11.76 -3.39 11.11
C LYS A 112 11.66 -2.07 10.35
N LEU A 113 10.66 -1.89 9.49
CA LEU A 113 10.44 -0.62 8.77
C LEU A 113 10.07 0.52 9.72
N LEU A 114 9.28 0.24 10.77
CA LEU A 114 8.93 1.21 11.79
C LEU A 114 10.12 1.60 12.69
N THR A 115 11.07 0.70 12.93
CA THR A 115 12.26 0.99 13.75
C THR A 115 13.42 1.62 12.96
N LEU A 116 13.62 1.22 11.69
CA LEU A 116 14.65 1.81 10.81
C LEU A 116 14.27 3.20 10.30
N GLY A 117 12.99 3.54 10.19
CA GLY A 117 12.53 4.89 9.87
C GLY A 117 12.69 5.92 11.01
N MET A 118 13.23 5.53 12.16
CA MET A 118 13.46 6.40 13.32
C MET A 118 14.94 6.82 13.52
N THR A 119 15.87 6.36 12.67
CA THR A 119 17.31 6.68 12.75
C THR A 119 17.83 7.58 11.63
N LYS A 120 16.99 8.45 11.09
CA LYS A 120 17.44 9.65 10.36
C LYS A 120 16.72 10.90 10.86
#